data_AF-A0A7C3IIP7-F1
#
_entry.id   AF-A0A7C3IIP7-F1
#
_cell.length_a   1.000
_cell.length_b   1.000
_cell.length_c   1.000
_cell.angle_alpha   90.00
_cell.angle_beta   90.00
_cell.angle_gamma   90.00
#
_symmetry.space_group_name_H-M   'P 1'
#
loop_
_entity.id
_entity.type
_entity.pdbx_description
1 polymer ?
#
loop_
_entity_poly.entity_id
_entity_poly.type
_entity_poly.pdbx_seq_one_letter_code
_entity_poly.pdbx_strand_id
1 'polypeptide(L)'
;MKRIAITITVLLTSLIILLDVRGLISMWMPFGLQLHTPAAQYVQPLEVPLGGLAWAKEGAFSIRASLIKADTGEVVATQPIQRDRVVYKGEVLYELASFRSHIKAPSAGKYLLILELHDASGIVQAKLEKSLSISENAPDSEFRMFSVSHITALAVLLLLVLCVFWIGTSKSISANMKAILPIIMFTLMLANEVIYHIYWQVVGAWSVSTALMIQMCGLSILLLPWVFIIKPGKAGKLLFEILYFWGIGGALQALLTPDIGLLGFPSYKYFSFFISHGLIILLTVYASVTLPYKINLKSLVRTMVISNVVIICIYGMNHLLVLLPPYEVGNYFVLNYPPVTGSLVDLFVQLFGPSPWYFIGFELMALVVFGILVLPWYLCKVKKEYDSP
;
A
#
# COMPACT_ATOMS: atom_id res chain seq x y z
N MET A 1 18.99 -23.16 10.71
CA MET A 1 17.76 -22.33 10.57
C MET A 1 18.01 -20.85 10.85
N LYS A 2 18.47 -20.44 12.05
CA LYS A 2 18.65 -19.00 12.36
C LYS A 2 19.55 -18.21 11.39
N ARG A 3 20.70 -18.76 10.99
CA ARG A 3 21.59 -18.11 10.00
C ARG A 3 20.88 -17.90 8.66
N ILE A 4 20.17 -18.91 8.17
CA ILE A 4 19.39 -18.85 6.92
C ILE A 4 18.32 -17.75 7.02
N ALA A 5 17.57 -17.70 8.13
CA ALA A 5 16.55 -16.67 8.36
C ALA A 5 17.13 -15.24 8.31
N ILE A 6 18.29 -15.03 8.96
CA ILE A 6 18.99 -13.74 8.93
C ILE A 6 19.44 -13.40 7.51
N THR A 7 20.09 -14.33 6.81
CA THR A 7 20.59 -14.12 5.46
C THR A 7 19.48 -13.75 4.49
N ILE A 8 18.36 -14.50 4.50
CA ILE A 8 17.20 -14.21 3.65
C ILE A 8 16.63 -12.83 3.96
N THR A 9 16.43 -12.52 5.25
CA THR A 9 15.87 -11.24 5.68
C THR A 9 16.75 -10.09 5.18
N VAL A 10 18.04 -10.12 5.49
CA VAL A 10 18.99 -9.06 5.12
C VAL A 10 19.09 -8.91 3.60
N LEU A 11 19.14 -10.02 2.85
CA LEU A 11 19.25 -9.99 1.39
C LEU A 11 18.02 -9.35 0.75
N LEU A 12 16.81 -9.81 1.13
CA LEU A 12 15.58 -9.30 0.53
C LEU A 12 15.28 -7.86 0.97
N THR A 13 15.51 -7.50 2.24
CA THR A 13 15.33 -6.10 2.68
C THR A 13 16.33 -5.17 2.03
N SER A 14 17.58 -5.60 1.85
CA SER A 14 18.59 -4.80 1.13
C SER A 14 18.18 -4.60 -0.33
N LEU A 15 17.65 -5.64 -0.97
CA LEU A 15 17.15 -5.55 -2.35
C LEU A 15 15.98 -4.57 -2.47
N ILE A 16 15.04 -4.56 -1.52
CA ILE A 16 13.93 -3.58 -1.51
C ILE A 16 14.48 -2.15 -1.40
N ILE A 17 15.43 -1.90 -0.50
CA ILE A 17 16.05 -0.57 -0.35
C ILE A 17 16.79 -0.16 -1.63
N LEU A 18 17.52 -1.08 -2.27
CA LEU A 18 18.19 -0.81 -3.54
C LEU A 18 17.19 -0.49 -4.66
N LEU A 19 16.04 -1.16 -4.68
CA LEU A 19 14.96 -0.86 -5.61
C LEU A 19 14.39 0.54 -5.35
N ASP A 20 14.22 0.96 -4.10
CA ASP A 20 13.78 2.33 -3.78
C ASP A 20 14.78 3.39 -4.25
N VAL A 21 16.08 3.17 -4.05
CA VAL A 21 17.12 4.06 -4.58
C VAL A 21 17.08 4.12 -6.11
N ARG A 22 16.94 2.97 -6.78
CA ARG A 22 16.79 2.92 -8.25
C ARG A 22 15.54 3.68 -8.71
N GLY A 23 14.42 3.51 -8.03
CA GLY A 23 13.16 4.21 -8.30
C GLY A 23 13.35 5.72 -8.22
N LEU A 24 13.97 6.21 -7.14
CA LEU A 24 14.26 7.63 -6.97
C LEU A 24 15.14 8.18 -8.09
N ILE A 25 16.22 7.48 -8.45
CA ILE A 25 17.11 7.88 -9.55
C ILE A 25 16.34 7.94 -10.88
N SER A 26 15.43 7.01 -11.12
CA SER A 26 14.63 6.97 -12.36
C SER A 26 13.68 8.16 -12.53
N MET A 27 13.32 8.84 -11.44
CA MET A 27 12.47 10.03 -11.46
C MET A 27 13.27 11.34 -11.48
N TRP A 28 14.60 11.29 -11.42
CA TRP A 28 15.47 12.45 -11.21
C TRP A 28 15.59 13.34 -12.46
N MET A 29 14.50 14.03 -12.78
CA MET A 29 14.37 14.90 -13.96
C MET A 29 13.60 16.17 -13.58
N PRO A 30 13.82 17.29 -14.30
CA PRO A 30 13.09 18.53 -14.06
C PRO A 30 11.61 18.42 -14.43
N PHE A 31 11.30 17.67 -15.49
CA PHE A 31 9.93 17.33 -15.90
C PHE A 31 9.81 15.82 -15.98
N GLY A 32 8.66 15.27 -15.63
CA GLY A 32 8.40 13.86 -15.78
C GLY A 32 6.94 13.55 -16.00
N LEU A 33 6.71 12.47 -16.74
CA LEU A 33 5.39 11.98 -17.12
C LEU A 33 5.45 10.46 -17.12
N GLN A 34 4.55 9.82 -16.37
CA GLN A 34 4.41 8.38 -16.28
C GLN A 34 2.94 7.99 -16.41
N LEU A 35 2.66 6.87 -17.08
CA LEU A 35 1.31 6.36 -17.31
C LEU A 35 1.23 4.86 -16.98
N HIS A 36 0.66 4.54 -15.82
CA HIS A 36 0.54 3.16 -15.35
C HIS A 36 -0.81 2.53 -15.71
N THR A 37 -1.89 3.31 -15.80
CA THR A 37 -3.20 2.86 -16.26
C THR A 37 -3.57 3.59 -17.55
N PRO A 38 -3.99 2.89 -18.62
CA PRO A 38 -4.35 1.47 -18.67
C PRO A 38 -3.13 0.55 -18.72
N ALA A 39 -3.24 -0.68 -18.23
CA ALA A 39 -2.16 -1.66 -18.37
C ALA A 39 -2.12 -2.19 -19.82
N ALA A 40 -0.93 -2.21 -20.43
CA ALA A 40 -0.75 -2.42 -21.87
C ALA A 40 -1.26 -3.78 -22.37
N GLN A 41 -1.22 -4.80 -21.52
CA GLN A 41 -1.63 -6.17 -21.86
C GLN A 41 -3.15 -6.40 -21.84
N TYR A 42 -3.95 -5.46 -21.34
CA TYR A 42 -5.40 -5.66 -21.21
C TYR A 42 -6.18 -4.96 -22.31
N VAL A 43 -7.24 -5.63 -22.77
CA VAL A 43 -8.26 -4.98 -23.60
C VAL A 43 -9.01 -3.97 -22.73
N GLN A 44 -9.12 -2.74 -23.23
CA GLN A 44 -9.72 -1.63 -22.50
C GLN A 44 -11.19 -1.42 -22.91
N PRO A 45 -12.04 -0.91 -22.00
CA PRO A 45 -13.38 -0.46 -22.34
C PRO A 45 -13.34 0.81 -23.21
N LEU A 46 -14.50 1.20 -23.77
CA LEU A 46 -14.63 2.44 -24.54
C LEU A 46 -14.26 3.69 -23.72
N GLU A 47 -14.59 3.71 -22.43
CA GLU A 47 -14.12 4.73 -21.49
C GLU A 47 -12.81 4.28 -20.87
N VAL A 48 -11.70 4.61 -21.54
CA VAL A 48 -10.38 4.14 -21.14
C VAL A 48 -9.94 4.89 -19.87
N PRO A 49 -9.68 4.18 -18.75
CA PRO A 49 -9.14 4.80 -17.55
C PRO A 49 -7.69 5.23 -17.79
N LEU A 50 -7.37 6.45 -17.38
CA LEU A 50 -6.04 7.03 -17.43
C LEU A 50 -5.56 7.30 -16.00
N GLY A 51 -4.44 6.71 -15.62
CA GLY A 51 -3.83 6.88 -14.30
C GLY A 51 -2.32 7.00 -14.42
N GLY A 52 -1.75 8.03 -13.83
CA GLY A 52 -0.34 8.33 -13.99
C GLY A 52 0.20 9.36 -13.00
N LEU A 53 1.46 9.72 -13.21
CA LEU A 53 2.17 10.76 -12.48
C LEU A 53 2.70 11.78 -13.47
N ALA A 54 2.65 13.06 -13.11
CA ALA A 54 3.22 14.14 -13.87
C ALA A 54 3.79 15.18 -12.92
N TRP A 55 4.98 15.68 -13.21
CA TRP A 55 5.63 16.65 -12.35
C TRP A 55 6.53 17.61 -13.11
N ALA A 56 6.74 18.77 -12.50
CA ALA A 56 7.72 19.77 -12.89
C ALA A 56 8.42 20.26 -11.61
N LYS A 57 9.74 20.43 -11.67
CA LYS A 57 10.52 20.98 -10.55
C LYS A 57 10.19 22.45 -10.29
N GLU A 58 9.98 23.20 -11.37
CA GLU A 58 9.69 24.63 -11.33
C GLU A 58 8.64 24.98 -12.38
N GLY A 59 7.78 25.93 -12.06
CA GLY A 59 6.74 26.44 -12.96
C GLY A 59 5.47 25.60 -13.02
N ALA A 60 4.42 26.22 -13.56
CA ALA A 60 3.17 25.52 -13.87
C ALA A 60 3.35 24.64 -15.11
N PHE A 61 2.58 23.55 -15.17
CA PHE A 61 2.53 22.67 -16.32
C PHE A 61 1.10 22.17 -16.55
N SER A 62 0.83 21.68 -17.76
CA SER A 62 -0.44 21.07 -18.12
C SER A 62 -0.21 19.74 -18.82
N ILE A 63 -1.21 18.86 -18.75
CA ILE A 63 -1.15 17.52 -19.35
C ILE A 63 -2.26 17.42 -20.38
N ARG A 64 -1.96 16.84 -21.54
CA ARG A 64 -2.92 16.58 -22.62
C ARG A 64 -2.89 15.11 -23.01
N ALA A 65 -4.06 14.50 -23.13
CA ALA A 65 -4.21 13.17 -23.69
C ALA A 65 -4.88 13.25 -25.06
N SER A 66 -4.34 12.51 -26.02
CA SER A 66 -4.86 12.40 -27.39
C SER A 66 -4.98 10.93 -27.76
N LEU A 67 -6.09 10.55 -28.38
CA LEU A 67 -6.32 9.20 -28.87
C LEU A 67 -6.30 9.22 -30.40
N ILE A 68 -5.43 8.41 -30.99
CA ILE A 68 -5.24 8.31 -32.44
C ILE A 68 -5.68 6.92 -32.89
N LYS A 69 -6.51 6.84 -33.92
CA LYS A 69 -6.93 5.56 -34.47
C LYS A 69 -5.77 4.92 -35.24
N ALA A 70 -5.40 3.68 -34.92
CA ALA A 70 -4.16 3.09 -35.43
C ALA A 70 -4.20 2.74 -36.94
N ASP A 71 -5.40 2.57 -37.50
CA ASP A 71 -5.63 2.27 -38.93
C ASP A 71 -5.61 3.53 -39.80
N THR A 72 -6.22 4.63 -39.35
CA THR A 72 -6.34 5.87 -40.13
C THR A 72 -5.31 6.94 -39.77
N GLY A 73 -4.69 6.86 -38.59
CA GLY A 73 -3.84 7.92 -38.05
C GLY A 73 -4.62 9.16 -37.61
N GLU A 74 -5.95 9.10 -37.60
CA GLU A 74 -6.82 10.22 -37.24
C GLU A 74 -6.87 10.42 -35.73
N VAL A 75 -6.77 11.68 -35.27
CA VAL A 75 -6.97 12.05 -33.87
C VAL A 75 -8.49 12.04 -33.60
N VAL A 76 -8.96 11.05 -32.86
CA VAL A 76 -10.39 10.85 -32.58
C VAL A 76 -10.85 11.49 -31.27
N ALA A 77 -9.91 11.75 -30.35
CA ALA A 77 -10.19 12.42 -29.09
C ALA A 77 -8.97 13.20 -28.61
N THR A 78 -9.19 14.36 -28.00
CA THR A 78 -8.14 15.13 -27.31
C THR A 78 -8.76 15.84 -26.13
N GLN A 79 -8.14 15.74 -24.96
CA GLN A 79 -8.62 16.40 -23.74
C GLN A 79 -7.46 16.84 -22.83
N PRO A 80 -7.63 17.94 -22.08
CA PRO A 80 -6.76 18.24 -20.95
C PRO A 80 -6.95 17.18 -19.86
N ILE A 81 -5.87 16.88 -19.13
CA ILE A 81 -5.90 15.98 -17.97
C ILE A 81 -5.70 16.80 -16.70
N GLN A 82 -6.68 16.71 -15.82
CA GLN A 82 -6.64 17.35 -14.51
C GLN A 82 -5.87 16.46 -13.54
N ARG A 83 -4.88 17.04 -12.85
CA ARG A 83 -4.20 16.38 -11.72
C ARG A 83 -5.13 16.24 -10.54
N ASP A 84 -4.88 15.22 -9.73
CA ASP A 84 -5.61 15.00 -8.49
C ASP A 84 -5.43 16.21 -7.56
N ARG A 85 -6.48 16.52 -6.81
CA ARG A 85 -6.55 17.70 -5.95
C ARG A 85 -6.87 17.29 -4.53
N VAL A 86 -6.19 17.92 -3.58
CA VAL A 86 -6.58 17.87 -2.18
C VAL A 86 -7.57 19.01 -1.96
N VAL A 87 -8.81 18.65 -1.66
CA VAL A 87 -9.94 19.59 -1.53
C VAL A 87 -10.46 19.58 -0.11
N TYR A 88 -10.71 20.76 0.45
CA TYR A 88 -11.38 20.91 1.75
C TYR A 88 -12.44 21.99 1.66
N LYS A 89 -13.68 21.65 2.02
CA LYS A 89 -14.85 22.56 1.96
C LYS A 89 -15.04 23.26 0.61
N GLY A 90 -14.72 22.56 -0.49
CA GLY A 90 -14.85 23.07 -1.85
C GLY A 90 -13.64 23.88 -2.34
N GLU A 91 -12.67 24.17 -1.48
CA GLU A 91 -11.43 24.86 -1.85
C GLU A 91 -10.32 23.85 -2.18
N VAL A 92 -9.58 24.11 -3.26
CA VAL A 92 -8.41 23.33 -3.64
C VAL A 92 -7.22 23.80 -2.82
N LEU A 93 -6.74 22.96 -1.91
CA LEU A 93 -5.57 23.27 -1.09
C LEU A 93 -4.28 23.19 -1.91
N TYR A 94 -4.13 22.13 -2.69
CA TYR A 94 -3.02 21.94 -3.64
C TYR A 94 -3.32 20.80 -4.63
N GLU A 95 -2.56 20.77 -5.72
CA GLU A 95 -2.59 19.70 -6.73
C GLU A 95 -1.47 18.69 -6.48
N LEU A 96 -1.74 17.41 -6.73
CA LEU A 96 -0.78 16.32 -6.60
C LEU A 96 -0.08 16.07 -7.94
N ALA A 97 0.99 15.29 -7.92
CA ALA A 97 1.63 14.76 -9.12
C ALA A 97 0.77 13.69 -9.80
N SER A 98 -0.05 12.97 -9.03
CA SER A 98 -0.95 11.96 -9.58
C SER A 98 -2.08 12.60 -10.37
N PHE A 99 -2.56 11.88 -11.38
CA PHE A 99 -3.79 12.21 -12.10
C PHE A 99 -4.60 10.95 -12.35
N ARG A 100 -5.92 11.10 -12.32
CA ARG A 100 -6.89 10.06 -12.69
C ARG A 100 -7.97 10.68 -13.56
N SER A 101 -8.14 10.12 -14.74
CA SER A 101 -9.07 10.62 -15.76
C SER A 101 -9.60 9.47 -16.61
N HIS A 102 -10.53 9.76 -17.50
CA HIS A 102 -10.98 8.82 -18.53
C HIS A 102 -10.91 9.50 -19.89
N ILE A 103 -10.58 8.75 -20.94
CA ILE A 103 -10.70 9.21 -22.34
C ILE A 103 -11.60 8.25 -23.11
N LYS A 104 -12.58 8.81 -23.82
CA LYS A 104 -13.59 8.02 -24.52
C LYS A 104 -13.15 7.72 -25.95
N ALA A 105 -13.10 6.45 -26.31
CA ALA A 105 -12.95 6.01 -27.69
C ALA A 105 -14.32 5.95 -28.39
N PRO A 106 -14.40 6.33 -29.68
CA PRO A 106 -15.67 6.35 -30.42
C PRO A 106 -16.17 4.94 -30.78
N SER A 107 -15.27 3.97 -30.94
CA SER A 107 -15.61 2.60 -31.30
C SER A 107 -14.54 1.60 -30.83
N ALA A 108 -14.85 0.31 -30.84
CA ALA A 108 -13.84 -0.74 -30.67
C ALA A 108 -12.76 -0.66 -31.76
N GLY A 109 -11.53 -1.04 -31.44
CA GLY A 109 -10.41 -0.98 -32.36
C GLY A 109 -9.04 -0.85 -31.68
N LYS A 110 -7.99 -0.66 -32.49
CA LYS A 110 -6.64 -0.36 -32.01
C LYS A 110 -6.40 1.14 -32.06
N TYR A 111 -5.83 1.67 -30.98
CA TYR A 111 -5.55 3.10 -30.84
C TYR A 111 -4.13 3.32 -30.32
N LEU A 112 -3.57 4.47 -30.65
CA LEU A 112 -2.37 5.02 -30.03
C LEU A 112 -2.79 6.14 -29.09
N LEU A 113 -2.58 5.95 -27.80
CA LEU A 113 -2.73 6.99 -26.79
C LEU A 113 -1.43 7.78 -26.73
N ILE A 114 -1.52 9.08 -26.89
CA ILE A 114 -0.43 10.03 -26.71
C ILE A 114 -0.72 10.89 -25.48
N LEU A 115 0.21 10.96 -24.55
CA LEU A 115 0.17 11.83 -23.39
C LEU A 115 1.33 12.83 -23.48
N GLU A 116 1.02 14.12 -23.35
CA GLU A 116 1.99 15.21 -23.44
C GLU A 116 1.94 16.06 -22.18
N LEU A 117 3.13 16.42 -21.67
CA LEU A 117 3.31 17.41 -20.62
C LEU A 117 3.83 18.69 -21.26
N HIS A 118 3.11 19.79 -21.08
CA HIS A 118 3.47 21.11 -21.55
C HIS A 118 3.89 22.00 -20.38
N ASP A 119 4.97 22.76 -20.55
CA ASP A 119 5.33 23.81 -19.61
C ASP A 119 4.38 25.02 -19.69
N ALA A 120 4.62 26.04 -18.86
CA ALA A 120 3.84 27.27 -18.83
C ALA A 120 3.85 28.05 -20.16
N SER A 121 4.83 27.82 -21.04
CA SER A 121 4.92 28.44 -22.38
C SER A 121 4.21 27.60 -23.45
N GLY A 122 3.66 26.44 -23.08
CA GLY A 122 3.00 25.51 -24.00
C GLY A 122 3.95 24.54 -24.71
N ILE A 123 5.24 24.55 -24.41
CA ILE A 123 6.24 23.68 -25.05
C ILE A 123 6.14 22.28 -24.44
N VAL A 124 6.16 21.26 -25.28
CA VAL A 124 6.15 19.85 -24.84
C VAL A 124 7.50 19.51 -24.21
N GLN A 125 7.48 19.19 -22.91
CA GLN A 125 8.66 18.81 -22.13
C GLN A 125 8.78 17.28 -21.97
N ALA A 126 7.65 16.56 -22.00
CA ALA A 126 7.63 15.10 -21.97
C ALA A 126 6.47 14.57 -22.80
N LYS A 127 6.71 13.43 -23.46
CA LYS A 127 5.71 12.75 -24.30
C LYS A 127 5.77 11.25 -24.05
N LEU A 128 4.62 10.61 -23.96
CA LEU A 128 4.48 9.18 -23.74
C LEU A 128 3.45 8.61 -24.72
N GLU A 129 3.76 7.47 -25.30
CA GLU A 129 2.91 6.81 -26.29
C GLU A 129 2.58 5.38 -25.83
N LYS A 130 1.32 4.97 -25.99
CA LYS A 130 0.85 3.65 -25.57
C LYS A 130 -0.17 3.09 -26.55
N SER A 131 0.13 1.93 -27.10
CA SER A 131 -0.82 1.19 -27.95
C SER A 131 -1.90 0.54 -27.10
N LEU A 132 -3.16 0.74 -27.49
CA LEU A 132 -4.35 0.24 -26.81
C LEU A 132 -5.17 -0.64 -27.74
N SER A 133 -5.76 -1.70 -27.19
CA SER A 133 -6.82 -2.47 -27.83
C SER A 133 -8.11 -2.24 -27.07
N ILE A 134 -9.14 -1.72 -27.74
CA ILE A 134 -10.40 -1.30 -27.13
C ILE A 134 -11.54 -2.19 -27.62
N SER A 135 -12.41 -2.62 -26.70
CA SER A 135 -13.58 -3.45 -26.97
C SER A 135 -14.76 -3.04 -26.09
N GLU A 136 -15.98 -3.15 -26.61
CA GLU A 136 -17.22 -2.98 -25.85
C GLU A 136 -17.40 -4.07 -24.78
N ASN A 137 -16.85 -5.25 -25.02
CA ASN A 137 -16.93 -6.40 -24.11
C ASN A 137 -15.72 -6.51 -23.17
N ALA A 138 -14.95 -5.42 -23.00
CA ALA A 138 -13.82 -5.42 -22.09
C ALA A 138 -14.31 -5.60 -20.63
N PRO A 139 -13.69 -6.49 -19.84
CA PRO A 139 -14.04 -6.63 -18.43
C PRO A 139 -13.73 -5.35 -17.66
N ASP A 140 -14.59 -5.02 -16.70
CA ASP A 140 -14.29 -3.95 -15.75
C ASP A 140 -13.02 -4.31 -14.97
N SER A 141 -12.07 -3.38 -14.98
CA SER A 141 -10.76 -3.55 -14.34
C SER A 141 -10.67 -2.83 -13.01
N GLU A 142 -11.67 -2.05 -12.60
CA GLU A 142 -11.65 -1.32 -11.35
C GLU A 142 -11.96 -2.23 -10.15
N PHE A 143 -11.25 -2.04 -9.05
CA PHE A 143 -11.56 -2.75 -7.82
C PHE A 143 -12.83 -2.21 -7.17
N ARG A 144 -13.75 -3.11 -6.83
CA ARG A 144 -14.98 -2.79 -6.10
C ARG A 144 -14.98 -3.40 -4.70
N MET A 145 -15.11 -2.55 -3.68
CA MET A 145 -15.28 -2.99 -2.29
C MET A 145 -16.52 -3.88 -2.16
N PHE A 146 -16.38 -4.93 -1.35
CA PHE A 146 -17.41 -5.97 -1.09
C PHE A 146 -17.96 -6.70 -2.32
N SER A 147 -17.24 -6.66 -3.45
CA SER A 147 -17.50 -7.54 -4.59
C SER A 147 -17.20 -9.01 -4.26
N VAL A 148 -17.63 -9.92 -5.14
CA VAL A 148 -17.38 -11.36 -4.99
C VAL A 148 -15.89 -11.67 -4.87
N SER A 149 -15.04 -11.01 -5.65
CA SER A 149 -13.58 -11.18 -5.56
C SER A 149 -13.05 -10.75 -4.19
N HIS A 150 -13.46 -9.58 -3.70
CA HIS A 150 -13.07 -9.09 -2.38
C HIS A 150 -13.48 -10.03 -1.25
N ILE A 151 -14.75 -10.43 -1.21
CA ILE A 151 -15.28 -11.33 -0.16
C ILE A 151 -14.57 -12.68 -0.22
N THR A 152 -14.31 -13.21 -1.42
CA THR A 152 -13.56 -14.45 -1.60
C THR A 152 -12.14 -14.34 -1.05
N ALA A 153 -11.42 -13.24 -1.31
CA ALA A 153 -10.09 -13.03 -0.77
C ALA A 153 -10.09 -12.95 0.76
N LEU A 154 -11.07 -12.25 1.36
CA LEU A 154 -11.22 -12.19 2.81
C LEU A 154 -11.55 -13.56 3.42
N ALA A 155 -12.41 -14.36 2.77
CA ALA A 155 -12.75 -15.71 3.22
C ALA A 155 -11.53 -16.65 3.17
N VAL A 156 -10.76 -16.62 2.08
CA VAL A 156 -9.50 -17.38 1.97
C VAL A 156 -8.51 -16.96 3.04
N LEU A 157 -8.35 -15.66 3.28
CA LEU A 157 -7.46 -15.17 4.32
C LEU A 157 -7.90 -15.62 5.72
N LEU A 158 -9.20 -15.57 6.02
CA LEU A 158 -9.73 -16.07 7.30
C LEU A 158 -9.42 -17.55 7.48
N LEU A 159 -9.61 -18.38 6.45
CA LEU A 159 -9.25 -19.80 6.49
C LEU A 159 -7.75 -19.99 6.76
N LEU A 160 -6.88 -19.22 6.09
CA LEU A 160 -5.44 -19.28 6.32
C LEU A 160 -5.08 -18.86 7.75
N VAL A 161 -5.74 -17.84 8.32
CA VAL A 161 -5.54 -17.41 9.72
C VAL A 161 -5.90 -18.54 10.67
N LEU A 162 -7.05 -19.20 10.47
CA LEU A 162 -7.47 -20.35 11.29
C LEU A 162 -6.48 -21.52 11.18
N CYS A 163 -6.00 -21.81 9.97
CA CYS A 163 -4.99 -22.85 9.73
C CYS A 163 -3.68 -22.54 10.47
N VAL A 164 -3.15 -21.32 10.34
CA VAL A 164 -1.90 -20.90 10.97
C VAL A 164 -2.03 -20.87 12.50
N PHE A 165 -3.18 -20.41 13.01
CA PHE A 165 -3.50 -20.48 14.44
C PHE A 165 -3.49 -21.93 14.94
N TRP A 166 -4.20 -22.83 14.25
CA TRP A 166 -4.26 -24.25 14.60
C TRP A 166 -2.89 -24.91 14.56
N ILE A 167 -2.08 -24.66 13.52
CA ILE A 167 -0.70 -25.19 13.42
C ILE A 167 0.14 -24.71 14.61
N GLY A 168 0.03 -23.42 14.99
CA GLY A 168 0.75 -22.84 16.10
C GLY A 168 0.39 -23.50 17.44
N THR A 169 -0.89 -23.72 17.71
CA THR A 169 -1.39 -24.28 18.97
C THR A 169 -1.36 -25.81 19.05
N SER A 170 -1.36 -26.50 17.91
CA SER A 170 -1.50 -27.95 17.87
C SER A 170 -0.30 -28.68 18.49
N LYS A 171 -0.56 -29.66 19.37
CA LYS A 171 0.49 -30.53 19.93
C LYS A 171 0.94 -31.63 18.97
N SER A 172 0.15 -31.93 17.93
CA SER A 172 0.47 -32.99 16.95
C SER A 172 1.45 -32.54 15.87
N ILE A 173 1.66 -31.23 15.71
CA ILE A 173 2.59 -30.68 14.72
C ILE A 173 4.02 -30.66 15.29
N SER A 174 4.98 -31.16 14.50
CA SER A 174 6.38 -31.24 14.88
C SER A 174 7.01 -29.86 15.15
N ALA A 175 7.97 -29.82 16.07
CA ALA A 175 8.73 -28.61 16.38
C ALA A 175 9.46 -28.05 15.15
N ASN A 176 9.93 -28.93 14.25
CA ASN A 176 10.58 -28.53 13.00
C ASN A 176 9.62 -27.77 12.08
N MET A 177 8.40 -28.27 11.87
CA MET A 177 7.39 -27.56 11.08
C MET A 177 7.09 -26.18 11.68
N LYS A 178 6.93 -26.12 13.01
CA LYS A 178 6.69 -24.85 13.69
C LYS A 178 7.84 -23.85 13.57
N ALA A 179 9.08 -24.33 13.51
CA ALA A 179 10.26 -23.49 13.31
C ALA A 179 10.43 -23.02 11.84
N ILE A 180 9.99 -23.83 10.87
CA ILE A 180 10.16 -23.56 9.43
C ILE A 180 9.04 -22.66 8.89
N LEU A 181 7.79 -22.86 9.34
CA LEU A 181 6.62 -22.12 8.84
C LEU A 181 6.79 -20.59 8.85
N PRO A 182 7.24 -19.92 9.94
CA PRO A 182 7.44 -18.47 9.93
C PRO A 182 8.52 -18.05 8.92
N ILE A 183 9.55 -18.87 8.70
CA ILE A 183 10.59 -18.60 7.69
C ILE A 183 9.98 -18.60 6.29
N ILE A 184 9.12 -19.58 5.97
CA ILE A 184 8.40 -19.62 4.69
C ILE A 184 7.52 -18.37 4.54
N MET A 185 6.71 -18.05 5.55
CA MET A 185 5.77 -16.93 5.50
C MET A 185 6.48 -15.58 5.33
N PHE A 186 7.50 -15.27 6.13
CA PHE A 186 8.20 -13.99 5.97
C PHE A 186 9.05 -13.93 4.69
N THR A 187 9.55 -15.07 4.21
CA THR A 187 10.27 -15.12 2.92
C THR A 187 9.32 -14.81 1.77
N LEU A 188 8.13 -15.41 1.78
CA LEU A 188 7.08 -15.12 0.79
C LEU A 188 6.65 -13.64 0.85
N MET A 189 6.52 -13.08 2.06
CA MET A 189 6.15 -11.68 2.26
C MET A 189 7.20 -10.73 1.67
N LEU A 190 8.48 -10.93 2.01
CA LEU A 190 9.58 -10.12 1.50
C LEU A 190 9.79 -10.31 -0.02
N ALA A 191 9.63 -11.53 -0.53
CA ALA A 191 9.71 -11.80 -1.96
C ALA A 191 8.57 -11.14 -2.73
N ASN A 192 7.34 -11.19 -2.20
CA ASN A 192 6.20 -10.47 -2.77
C ASN A 192 6.50 -8.97 -2.83
N GLU A 193 7.07 -8.40 -1.78
CA GLU A 193 7.43 -6.97 -1.74
C GLU A 193 8.50 -6.62 -2.77
N VAL A 194 9.56 -7.42 -2.90
CA VAL A 194 10.57 -7.24 -3.97
C VAL A 194 9.91 -7.23 -5.36
N ILE A 195 9.03 -8.20 -5.63
CA ILE A 195 8.33 -8.28 -6.93
C ILE A 195 7.41 -7.07 -7.10
N TYR A 196 6.79 -6.58 -6.02
CA TYR A 196 5.89 -5.43 -6.06
C TYR A 196 6.63 -4.12 -6.38
N HIS A 197 7.79 -3.88 -5.76
CA HIS A 197 8.65 -2.73 -6.09
C HIS A 197 9.13 -2.80 -7.55
N ILE A 198 9.50 -3.99 -8.05
CA ILE A 198 9.85 -4.17 -9.47
C ILE A 198 8.64 -3.85 -10.36
N TYR A 199 7.47 -4.38 -10.04
CA TYR A 199 6.24 -4.15 -10.78
C TYR A 199 5.89 -2.66 -10.87
N TRP A 200 5.91 -1.94 -9.74
CA TRP A 200 5.64 -0.50 -9.70
C TRP A 200 6.59 0.32 -10.58
N GLN A 201 7.86 -0.04 -10.61
CA GLN A 201 8.82 0.63 -11.48
C GLN A 201 8.57 0.30 -12.96
N VAL A 202 8.27 -0.96 -13.28
CA VAL A 202 7.98 -1.40 -14.66
C VAL A 202 6.74 -0.70 -15.22
N VAL A 203 5.69 -0.52 -14.43
CA VAL A 203 4.46 0.14 -14.89
C VAL A 203 4.51 1.66 -14.79
N GLY A 204 5.55 2.26 -14.20
CA GLY A 204 5.61 3.72 -13.99
C GLY A 204 4.58 4.20 -12.94
N ALA A 205 4.42 3.44 -11.87
CA ALA A 205 3.58 3.80 -10.72
C ALA A 205 4.39 4.10 -9.44
N TRP A 206 5.71 3.83 -9.45
CA TRP A 206 6.57 4.11 -8.31
C TRP A 206 6.74 5.64 -8.15
N SER A 207 6.49 6.16 -6.95
CA SER A 207 6.73 7.55 -6.57
C SER A 207 7.40 7.62 -5.21
N VAL A 208 8.37 8.51 -5.02
CA VAL A 208 8.97 8.73 -3.69
C VAL A 208 7.95 9.19 -2.64
N SER A 209 6.85 9.82 -3.07
CA SER A 209 5.83 10.35 -2.15
C SER A 209 4.97 9.25 -1.50
N THR A 210 5.00 8.03 -2.05
CA THR A 210 4.10 6.95 -1.61
C THR A 210 4.74 5.55 -1.57
N ALA A 211 5.83 5.29 -2.29
CA ALA A 211 6.33 3.93 -2.55
C ALA A 211 7.42 3.40 -1.61
N LEU A 212 8.17 4.27 -0.92
CA LEU A 212 9.13 3.85 0.10
C LEU A 212 8.50 2.97 1.20
N MET A 213 9.30 2.09 1.78
CA MET A 213 8.91 1.18 2.87
C MET A 213 8.66 1.83 4.23
N ILE A 214 8.33 3.12 4.26
CA ILE A 214 8.08 3.89 5.49
C ILE A 214 6.58 4.06 5.78
N GLN A 215 5.69 3.42 5.00
CA GLN A 215 4.30 3.16 5.39
C GLN A 215 4.23 2.21 6.59
N MET A 216 3.13 2.22 7.34
CA MET A 216 2.97 1.33 8.51
C MET A 216 3.08 -0.16 8.13
N CYS A 217 2.46 -0.55 7.00
CA CYS A 217 2.58 -1.91 6.47
C CYS A 217 3.99 -2.19 5.96
N GLY A 218 4.65 -1.24 5.28
CA GLY A 218 6.04 -1.34 4.83
C GLY A 218 7.00 -1.58 6.00
N LEU A 219 6.92 -0.76 7.05
CA LEU A 219 7.70 -0.96 8.27
C LEU A 219 7.40 -2.33 8.91
N SER A 220 6.13 -2.75 8.91
CA SER A 220 5.75 -4.07 9.43
C SER A 220 6.38 -5.21 8.64
N ILE A 221 6.42 -5.12 7.30
CA ILE A 221 7.04 -6.11 6.41
C ILE A 221 8.55 -6.22 6.69
N LEU A 222 9.24 -5.09 6.84
CA LEU A 222 10.68 -5.08 7.15
C LEU A 222 10.98 -5.63 8.55
N LEU A 223 10.08 -5.40 9.52
CA LEU A 223 10.33 -5.66 10.94
C LEU A 223 9.83 -7.03 11.43
N LEU A 224 8.76 -7.59 10.85
CA LEU A 224 8.17 -8.87 11.27
C LEU A 224 9.14 -10.07 11.28
N PRO A 225 10.06 -10.26 10.31
CA PRO A 225 11.04 -11.34 10.36
C PRO A 225 11.86 -11.32 11.67
N TRP A 226 12.17 -10.12 12.17
CA TRP A 226 13.01 -9.92 13.35
C TRP A 226 12.32 -10.36 14.65
N VAL A 227 10.99 -10.41 14.69
CA VAL A 227 10.24 -10.99 15.83
C VAL A 227 10.61 -12.45 16.06
N PHE A 228 10.88 -13.21 15.00
CA PHE A 228 11.25 -14.63 15.06
C PHE A 228 12.76 -14.86 15.14
N ILE A 229 13.58 -13.89 14.70
CA ILE A 229 15.05 -14.01 14.65
C ILE A 229 15.71 -13.58 15.97
N ILE A 230 15.22 -12.49 16.56
CA ILE A 230 15.79 -11.91 17.79
C ILE A 230 15.48 -12.84 18.98
N LYS A 231 16.44 -12.97 19.90
CA LYS A 231 16.24 -13.79 21.10
C LYS A 231 15.10 -13.19 21.94
N PRO A 232 14.25 -14.03 22.57
CA PRO A 232 13.25 -13.55 23.51
C PRO A 232 13.84 -12.65 24.59
N GLY A 233 13.24 -11.49 24.79
CA GLY A 233 13.74 -10.47 25.71
C GLY A 233 12.95 -9.17 25.60
N LYS A 234 13.45 -8.10 26.23
CA LYS A 234 12.76 -6.78 26.24
C LYS A 234 12.57 -6.21 24.82
N ALA A 235 13.62 -6.29 23.99
CA ALA A 235 13.57 -5.79 22.61
C ALA A 235 12.59 -6.59 21.74
N GLY A 236 12.68 -7.92 21.76
CA GLY A 236 11.76 -8.78 21.01
C GLY A 236 10.31 -8.66 21.47
N LYS A 237 10.08 -8.47 22.78
CA LYS A 237 8.75 -8.18 23.33
C LYS A 237 8.20 -6.86 22.82
N LEU A 238 9.00 -5.79 22.87
CA LEU A 238 8.58 -4.48 22.39
C LEU A 238 8.26 -4.51 20.89
N LEU A 239 9.11 -5.15 20.10
CA LEU A 239 8.90 -5.32 18.66
C LEU A 239 7.61 -6.08 18.37
N PHE A 240 7.38 -7.21 19.07
CA PHE A 240 6.14 -7.95 18.96
C PHE A 240 4.93 -7.11 19.35
N GLU A 241 5.00 -6.32 20.42
CA GLU A 241 3.88 -5.46 20.85
C GLU A 241 3.52 -4.42 19.79
N ILE A 242 4.51 -3.77 19.17
CA ILE A 242 4.28 -2.80 18.09
C ILE A 242 3.63 -3.50 16.90
N LEU A 243 4.23 -4.58 16.43
CA LEU A 243 3.77 -5.30 15.25
C LEU A 243 2.48 -6.09 15.47
N TYR A 244 2.12 -6.39 16.72
CA TYR A 244 0.83 -6.97 17.04
C TYR A 244 -0.31 -5.99 16.72
N PHE A 245 -0.19 -4.76 17.21
CA PHE A 245 -1.20 -3.73 17.00
C PHE A 245 -1.16 -3.17 15.58
N TRP A 246 0.02 -2.89 15.01
CA TRP A 246 0.14 -2.45 13.62
C TRP A 246 -0.25 -3.55 12.64
N GLY A 247 0.22 -4.78 12.88
CA GLY A 247 0.03 -5.90 11.97
C GLY A 247 -1.40 -6.41 11.94
N ILE A 248 -2.06 -6.55 13.09
CA ILE A 248 -3.48 -6.93 13.08
C ILE A 248 -4.36 -5.71 12.85
N GLY A 249 -4.20 -4.64 13.64
CA GLY A 249 -5.10 -3.48 13.56
C GLY A 249 -5.00 -2.73 12.24
N GLY A 250 -3.77 -2.39 11.82
CA GLY A 250 -3.52 -1.66 10.58
C GLY A 250 -3.81 -2.50 9.33
N ALA A 251 -3.27 -3.72 9.25
CA ALA A 251 -3.50 -4.55 8.06
C ALA A 251 -4.96 -4.99 7.93
N LEU A 252 -5.68 -5.20 9.04
CA LEU A 252 -7.12 -5.48 8.97
C LEU A 252 -7.89 -4.30 8.40
N GLN A 253 -7.57 -3.06 8.78
CA GLN A 253 -8.20 -1.88 8.19
C GLN A 253 -7.91 -1.81 6.68
N ALA A 254 -6.66 -2.03 6.26
CA ALA A 254 -6.32 -2.06 4.84
C ALA A 254 -7.07 -3.15 4.07
N LEU A 255 -7.26 -4.33 4.68
CA LEU A 255 -8.00 -5.44 4.05
C LEU A 255 -9.51 -5.19 3.97
N LEU A 256 -10.10 -4.50 4.96
CA LEU A 256 -11.54 -4.22 4.96
C LEU A 256 -11.92 -3.04 4.06
N THR A 257 -11.03 -2.05 3.93
CA THR A 257 -11.23 -0.88 3.06
C THR A 257 -10.00 -0.67 2.16
N PRO A 258 -9.78 -1.56 1.18
CA PRO A 258 -8.57 -1.56 0.36
C PRO A 258 -8.57 -0.47 -0.71
N ASP A 259 -7.42 0.20 -0.88
CA ASP A 259 -7.19 1.20 -1.94
C ASP A 259 -6.44 0.58 -3.14
N ILE A 260 -7.06 -0.42 -3.78
CA ILE A 260 -6.48 -1.09 -4.96
C ILE A 260 -6.66 -0.23 -6.23
N GLY A 261 -7.73 0.57 -6.30
CA GLY A 261 -8.00 1.51 -7.40
C GLY A 261 -8.34 0.83 -8.74
N LEU A 262 -7.87 1.42 -9.83
CA LEU A 262 -8.20 1.07 -11.23
C LEU A 262 -7.67 -0.28 -11.74
N LEU A 263 -7.03 -1.08 -10.88
CA LEU A 263 -6.44 -2.38 -11.22
C LEU A 263 -6.89 -3.46 -10.21
N GLY A 264 -8.19 -3.76 -10.19
CA GLY A 264 -8.83 -4.83 -9.43
C GLY A 264 -8.54 -6.24 -9.96
N PHE A 265 -9.34 -7.21 -9.53
CA PHE A 265 -9.16 -8.61 -9.95
C PHE A 265 -9.37 -8.77 -11.47
N PRO A 266 -8.55 -9.57 -12.18
CA PRO A 266 -7.45 -10.42 -11.71
C PRO A 266 -6.04 -9.81 -11.93
N SER A 267 -5.83 -8.53 -11.59
CA SER A 267 -4.52 -7.89 -11.76
C SER A 267 -3.47 -8.41 -10.77
N TYR A 268 -2.19 -8.27 -11.12
CA TYR A 268 -1.10 -8.54 -10.18
C TYR A 268 -1.18 -7.66 -8.91
N LYS A 269 -1.54 -6.37 -9.05
CA LYS A 269 -1.69 -5.44 -7.93
C LYS A 269 -2.70 -5.97 -6.90
N TYR A 270 -3.82 -6.51 -7.37
CA TYR A 270 -4.83 -7.14 -6.53
C TYR A 270 -4.22 -8.28 -5.69
N PHE A 271 -3.57 -9.26 -6.33
CA PHE A 271 -3.02 -10.41 -5.60
C PHE A 271 -1.91 -10.00 -4.64
N SER A 272 -0.98 -9.14 -5.08
CA SER A 272 0.13 -8.68 -4.25
C SER A 272 -0.35 -7.95 -3.00
N PHE A 273 -1.42 -7.14 -3.12
CA PHE A 273 -2.04 -6.45 -1.99
C PHE A 273 -2.55 -7.42 -0.91
N PHE A 274 -3.36 -8.43 -1.29
CA PHE A 274 -3.90 -9.42 -0.34
C PHE A 274 -2.83 -10.36 0.20
N ILE A 275 -1.82 -10.73 -0.60
CA ILE A 275 -0.68 -11.53 -0.14
C ILE A 275 0.11 -10.77 0.92
N SER A 276 0.45 -9.50 0.67
CA SER A 276 1.25 -8.69 1.58
C SER A 276 0.54 -8.48 2.92
N HIS A 277 -0.66 -7.91 2.90
CA HIS A 277 -1.44 -7.64 4.12
C HIS A 277 -1.88 -8.93 4.83
N GLY A 278 -2.21 -9.98 4.07
CA GLY A 278 -2.53 -11.28 4.61
C GLY A 278 -1.37 -11.89 5.39
N LEU A 279 -0.15 -11.88 4.82
CA LEU A 279 1.04 -12.42 5.48
C LEU A 279 1.44 -11.64 6.73
N ILE A 280 1.22 -10.33 6.77
CA ILE A 280 1.38 -9.53 7.98
C ILE A 280 0.48 -10.09 9.11
N ILE A 281 -0.80 -10.33 8.83
CA ILE A 281 -1.73 -10.91 9.81
C ILE A 281 -1.32 -12.33 10.19
N LEU A 282 -1.02 -13.19 9.21
CA LEU A 282 -0.65 -14.60 9.45
C LEU A 282 0.59 -14.70 10.35
N LEU A 283 1.65 -13.94 10.05
CA LEU A 283 2.87 -13.89 10.88
C LEU A 283 2.58 -13.39 12.29
N THR A 284 1.74 -12.36 12.42
CA THR A 284 1.41 -11.77 13.71
C THR A 284 0.58 -12.71 14.57
N VAL A 285 -0.43 -13.36 13.99
CA VAL A 285 -1.23 -14.41 14.65
C VAL A 285 -0.33 -15.57 15.04
N TYR A 286 0.55 -16.04 14.14
CA TYR A 286 1.48 -17.11 14.44
C TYR A 286 2.42 -16.78 15.60
N ALA A 287 3.01 -15.57 15.59
CA ALA A 287 3.84 -15.07 16.68
C ALA A 287 3.07 -15.03 18.01
N SER A 288 1.79 -14.63 17.98
CA SER A 288 0.96 -14.53 19.18
C SER A 288 0.69 -15.85 19.90
N VAL A 289 0.68 -16.97 19.16
CA VAL A 289 0.43 -18.31 19.75
C VAL A 289 1.69 -19.14 19.97
N THR A 290 2.80 -18.80 19.31
CA THR A 290 4.06 -19.57 19.40
C THR A 290 5.14 -18.92 20.25
N LEU A 291 5.14 -17.59 20.39
CA LEU A 291 6.16 -16.87 21.14
C LEU A 291 5.69 -16.58 22.58
N PRO A 292 6.62 -16.46 23.54
CA PRO A 292 6.28 -16.30 24.97
C PRO A 292 5.83 -14.87 25.33
N TYR A 293 5.44 -14.05 24.36
CA TYR A 293 5.04 -12.66 24.57
C TYR A 293 3.56 -12.55 24.90
N LYS A 294 3.20 -11.58 25.74
CA LYS A 294 1.82 -11.30 26.14
C LYS A 294 1.49 -9.84 25.93
N ILE A 295 0.33 -9.58 25.33
CA ILE A 295 -0.24 -8.25 25.21
C ILE A 295 -1.04 -7.90 26.47
N ASN A 296 -0.92 -6.66 26.92
CA ASN A 296 -1.67 -6.11 28.05
C ASN A 296 -1.86 -4.59 27.81
N LEU A 297 -2.56 -3.91 28.73
CA LEU A 297 -2.83 -2.47 28.58
C LEU A 297 -1.54 -1.62 28.55
N LYS A 298 -0.46 -2.01 29.24
CA LYS A 298 0.83 -1.31 29.13
C LYS A 298 1.50 -1.54 27.78
N SER A 299 1.19 -2.64 27.09
CA SER A 299 1.62 -2.86 25.71
C SER A 299 0.90 -1.89 24.78
N LEU A 300 -0.43 -1.72 24.94
CA LEU A 300 -1.21 -0.74 24.18
C LEU A 300 -0.62 0.66 24.36
N VAL A 301 -0.46 1.14 25.61
CA VAL A 301 0.07 2.50 25.87
C VAL A 301 1.45 2.69 25.26
N ARG A 302 2.36 1.71 25.40
CA ARG A 302 3.70 1.79 24.79
C ARG A 302 3.63 1.87 23.27
N THR A 303 2.78 1.06 22.64
CA THR A 303 2.62 1.10 21.18
C THR A 303 1.97 2.40 20.72
N MET A 304 1.00 2.96 21.44
CA MET A 304 0.42 4.29 21.14
C MET A 304 1.49 5.39 21.19
N VAL A 305 2.29 5.44 22.25
CA VAL A 305 3.37 6.42 22.39
C VAL A 305 4.39 6.28 21.25
N ILE A 306 4.82 5.05 20.96
CA ILE A 306 5.79 4.80 19.87
C ILE A 306 5.18 5.16 18.51
N SER A 307 3.90 4.85 18.28
CA SER A 307 3.21 5.19 17.04
C SER A 307 3.14 6.70 16.85
N ASN A 308 2.86 7.46 17.90
CA ASN A 308 2.86 8.93 17.85
C ASN A 308 4.27 9.50 17.56
N VAL A 309 5.32 8.96 18.18
CA VAL A 309 6.70 9.35 17.85
C VAL A 309 7.03 9.05 16.39
N VAL A 310 6.66 7.88 15.88
CA VAL A 310 6.83 7.52 14.46
C VAL A 310 6.04 8.46 13.57
N ILE A 311 4.78 8.78 13.90
CA ILE A 311 3.94 9.72 13.15
C ILE A 311 4.62 11.09 13.05
N ILE A 312 5.17 11.63 14.15
CA ILE A 312 5.88 12.92 14.12
C ILE A 312 7.08 12.86 13.17
N CYS A 313 7.90 11.81 13.26
CA CYS A 313 9.06 11.62 12.38
C CYS A 313 8.65 11.48 10.90
N ILE A 314 7.62 10.69 10.61
CA ILE A 314 7.12 10.44 9.26
C ILE A 314 6.43 11.69 8.69
N TYR A 315 5.72 12.46 9.52
CA TYR A 315 5.14 13.73 9.10
C TYR A 315 6.23 14.72 8.68
N GLY A 316 7.29 14.85 9.48
CA GLY A 316 8.46 15.64 9.11
C GLY A 316 9.10 15.14 7.80
N MET A 317 9.29 13.83 7.66
CA MET A 317 9.81 13.23 6.42
C MET A 317 8.93 13.56 5.21
N ASN A 318 7.61 13.41 5.31
CA ASN A 318 6.69 13.72 4.21
C ASN A 318 6.88 15.15 3.69
N HIS A 319 7.05 16.13 4.59
CA HIS A 319 7.28 17.52 4.21
C HIS A 319 8.66 17.75 3.58
N LEU A 320 9.66 16.96 3.92
CA LEU A 320 10.99 17.01 3.29
C LEU A 320 11.00 16.40 1.88
N LEU A 321 10.05 15.52 1.54
CA LEU A 321 10.00 14.88 0.23
C LEU A 321 9.72 15.84 -0.93
N VAL A 322 9.24 17.07 -0.66
CA VAL A 322 9.10 18.12 -1.68
C VAL A 322 10.44 18.45 -2.37
N LEU A 323 11.58 18.11 -1.73
CA LEU A 323 12.92 18.31 -2.27
C LEU A 323 13.31 17.24 -3.31
N LEU A 324 12.51 16.16 -3.43
CA LEU A 324 12.74 15.03 -4.32
C LEU A 324 11.58 14.92 -5.33
N PRO A 325 11.82 14.45 -6.58
CA PRO A 325 10.75 14.20 -7.53
C PRO A 325 9.70 13.24 -6.95
N PRO A 326 8.38 13.52 -7.09
CA PRO A 326 7.79 14.49 -8.02
C PRO A 326 7.62 15.92 -7.46
N TYR A 327 8.40 16.28 -6.43
CA TYR A 327 8.44 17.61 -5.79
C TYR A 327 7.15 17.98 -5.06
N GLU A 328 6.56 16.99 -4.38
CA GLU A 328 5.33 17.14 -3.61
C GLU A 328 5.48 16.62 -2.18
N VAL A 329 4.53 16.95 -1.32
CA VAL A 329 4.47 16.39 0.03
C VAL A 329 4.19 14.89 -0.03
N GLY A 330 4.94 14.11 0.73
CA GLY A 330 4.67 12.67 0.90
C GLY A 330 3.32 12.41 1.56
N ASN A 331 2.78 11.21 1.40
CA ASN A 331 1.57 10.79 2.11
C ASN A 331 1.74 9.47 2.86
N TYR A 332 2.91 9.28 3.46
CA TYR A 332 3.14 8.16 4.36
C TYR A 332 2.24 8.28 5.59
N PHE A 333 1.67 7.14 6.00
CA PHE A 333 0.67 7.04 7.07
C PHE A 333 -0.61 7.87 6.81
N VAL A 334 -0.84 8.30 5.56
CA VAL A 334 -1.97 9.15 5.18
C VAL A 334 -1.98 10.45 6.01
N LEU A 335 -0.80 11.03 6.24
CA LEU A 335 -0.64 12.16 7.15
C LEU A 335 -0.80 13.54 6.49
N ASN A 336 -0.79 13.66 5.17
CA ASN A 336 -0.97 14.98 4.53
C ASN A 336 -2.32 15.14 3.86
N TYR A 337 -2.87 14.08 3.28
CA TYR A 337 -4.17 14.13 2.61
C TYR A 337 -4.88 12.78 2.61
N PRO A 338 -6.22 12.76 2.60
CA PRO A 338 -6.98 11.52 2.46
C PRO A 338 -6.74 10.89 1.07
N PRO A 339 -6.91 9.56 0.93
CA PRO A 339 -6.94 8.90 -0.37
C PRO A 339 -7.98 9.55 -1.27
N VAL A 340 -7.54 9.91 -2.46
CA VAL A 340 -8.35 10.63 -3.45
C VAL A 340 -9.43 9.76 -4.11
N THR A 341 -9.50 8.47 -3.77
CA THR A 341 -10.56 7.50 -4.10
C THR A 341 -11.72 7.49 -3.10
N GLY A 342 -11.60 8.23 -2.00
CA GLY A 342 -12.55 8.23 -0.89
C GLY A 342 -12.22 7.15 0.15
N SER A 343 -12.36 7.48 1.43
CA SER A 343 -12.06 6.59 2.55
C SER A 343 -12.72 7.04 3.86
N LEU A 344 -12.56 6.24 4.92
CA LEU A 344 -12.93 6.67 6.28
C LEU A 344 -12.19 7.95 6.74
N VAL A 345 -11.03 8.24 6.15
CA VAL A 345 -10.25 9.45 6.50
C VAL A 345 -11.01 10.72 6.12
N ASP A 346 -11.86 10.69 5.08
CA ASP A 346 -12.69 11.84 4.72
C ASP A 346 -13.65 12.23 5.84
N LEU A 347 -14.17 11.25 6.59
CA LEU A 347 -14.97 11.51 7.78
C LEU A 347 -14.14 12.22 8.86
N PHE A 348 -12.89 11.82 9.07
CA PHE A 348 -12.01 12.50 10.03
C PHE A 348 -11.67 13.92 9.58
N VAL A 349 -11.44 14.13 8.28
CA VAL A 349 -11.22 15.47 7.72
C VAL A 349 -12.45 16.36 7.91
N GLN A 350 -13.66 15.81 7.74
CA GLN A 350 -14.90 16.56 7.96
C GLN A 350 -15.09 16.92 9.44
N LEU A 351 -14.80 15.99 10.37
CA LEU A 351 -15.03 16.19 11.80
C LEU A 351 -13.96 17.07 12.47
N PHE A 352 -12.69 16.91 12.11
CA PHE A 352 -11.56 17.53 12.81
C PHE A 352 -10.83 18.59 11.96
N GLY A 353 -11.01 18.60 10.65
CA GLY A 353 -10.32 19.49 9.72
C GLY A 353 -9.19 18.79 8.95
N PRO A 354 -8.50 19.52 8.03
CA PRO A 354 -7.43 18.98 7.21
C PRO A 354 -6.20 18.60 8.06
N SER A 355 -5.19 18.01 7.42
CA SER A 355 -3.93 17.69 8.09
C SER A 355 -3.36 18.93 8.80
N PRO A 356 -2.85 18.80 10.05
CA PRO A 356 -2.67 17.57 10.84
C PRO A 356 -3.85 17.22 11.76
N TRP A 357 -4.97 17.95 11.72
CA TRP A 357 -6.03 17.86 12.73
C TRP A 357 -6.77 16.52 12.72
N TYR A 358 -6.99 15.92 11.55
CA TYR A 358 -7.65 14.62 11.47
C TYR A 358 -6.84 13.46 12.09
N PHE A 359 -5.60 13.68 12.54
CA PHE A 359 -4.84 12.67 13.30
C PHE A 359 -5.54 12.31 14.61
N ILE A 360 -6.36 13.22 15.17
CA ILE A 360 -7.23 12.92 16.30
C ILE A 360 -8.16 11.73 15.97
N GLY A 361 -8.69 11.69 14.74
CA GLY A 361 -9.49 10.57 14.26
C GLY A 361 -8.71 9.25 14.23
N PHE A 362 -7.44 9.29 13.77
CA PHE A 362 -6.57 8.11 13.83
C PHE A 362 -6.26 7.67 15.25
N GLU A 363 -5.99 8.58 16.18
CA GLU A 363 -5.72 8.26 17.59
C GLU A 363 -6.94 7.62 18.25
N LEU A 364 -8.15 8.17 18.04
CA LEU A 364 -9.40 7.59 18.54
C LEU A 364 -9.67 6.21 17.95
N MET A 365 -9.49 6.05 16.64
CA MET A 365 -9.64 4.76 15.98
C MET A 365 -8.63 3.74 16.50
N ALA A 366 -7.36 4.14 16.67
CA ALA A 366 -6.32 3.29 17.22
C ALA A 366 -6.63 2.86 18.66
N LEU A 367 -7.12 3.76 19.51
CA LEU A 367 -7.56 3.41 20.88
C LEU A 367 -8.66 2.34 20.88
N VAL A 368 -9.67 2.48 20.01
CA VAL A 368 -10.77 1.50 19.89
C VAL A 368 -10.25 0.17 19.37
N VAL A 369 -9.56 0.18 18.22
CA VAL A 369 -9.07 -1.04 17.56
C VAL A 369 -8.05 -1.75 18.45
N PHE A 370 -7.05 -1.05 18.98
CA PHE A 370 -6.05 -1.65 19.85
C PHE A 370 -6.66 -2.11 21.17
N GLY A 371 -7.65 -1.38 21.71
CA GLY A 371 -8.42 -1.80 22.87
C GLY A 371 -9.09 -3.16 22.66
N ILE A 372 -9.74 -3.35 21.50
CA ILE A 372 -10.35 -4.64 21.12
C ILE A 372 -9.29 -5.74 21.02
N LEU A 373 -8.13 -5.44 20.41
CA LEU A 373 -7.04 -6.42 20.26
C LEU A 373 -6.40 -6.85 21.59
N VAL A 374 -6.58 -6.07 22.65
CA VAL A 374 -6.15 -6.46 24.00
C VAL A 374 -7.09 -7.51 24.63
N LEU A 375 -8.38 -7.53 24.27
CA LEU A 375 -9.40 -8.35 24.94
C LEU A 375 -9.11 -9.87 24.93
N PRO A 376 -8.73 -10.51 23.81
CA PRO A 376 -8.50 -11.96 23.78
C PRO A 376 -7.44 -12.42 24.80
N TRP A 377 -6.47 -11.57 25.12
CA TRP A 377 -5.39 -11.87 26.07
C TRP A 377 -5.83 -11.85 27.54
N TYR A 378 -6.97 -11.21 27.84
CA TYR A 378 -7.59 -11.27 29.17
C TYR A 378 -8.63 -12.38 29.25
N LEU A 379 -9.42 -12.60 28.19
CA LEU A 379 -10.43 -13.65 28.15
C LEU A 379 -9.82 -15.06 28.21
N CYS A 380 -8.69 -15.29 27.53
CA CYS A 380 -7.99 -16.58 27.54
C CYS A 380 -7.23 -16.87 28.85
N LYS A 381 -7.18 -15.94 29.83
CA LYS A 381 -6.59 -16.20 31.16
C LYS A 381 -7.47 -17.06 32.07
N VAL A 382 -8.73 -17.31 31.72
CA VAL A 382 -9.68 -18.06 32.56
C VAL A 382 -9.46 -19.60 32.52
N LYS A 383 -8.36 -20.09 31.93
CA LYS A 383 -8.05 -21.54 31.93
C LYS A 383 -6.56 -21.88 32.03
N LYS A 384 -5.89 -21.35 33.05
CA LYS A 384 -4.65 -21.91 33.61
C LYS A 384 -4.63 -21.75 35.14
N GLU A 385 -5.65 -22.28 35.78
CA GLU A 385 -5.59 -22.72 37.17
C GLU A 385 -5.97 -24.20 37.16
N TYR A 386 -5.20 -25.01 37.89
CA TYR A 386 -5.20 -26.48 37.94
C TYR A 386 -4.64 -27.20 36.70
N ASP A 387 -3.32 -27.39 36.73
CA ASP A 387 -2.73 -28.72 36.81
C ASP A 387 -1.28 -28.59 37.33
N SER A 388 -1.17 -28.62 38.66
CA SER A 388 0.00 -29.11 39.39
C SER A 388 -0.59 -30.17 40.32
N PRO A 389 -0.08 -31.41 40.30
CA PRO A 389 1.24 -31.71 40.85
C PRO A 389 2.29 -32.12 39.83
#